data_AF-U6HB40-F1
#
_entry.id   AF-U6HB40-F1
#
_cell.length_a   1.000
_cell.length_b   1.000
_cell.length_c   1.000
_cell.angle_alpha   90.00
_cell.angle_beta   90.00
_cell.angle_gamma   90.00
#
_symmetry.space_group_name_H-M   'P 1'
#
loop_
_entity.id
_entity.type
_entity.pdbx_description
1 polymer ?
#
loop_
_entity_poly.entity_id
_entity_poly.type
_entity_poly.pdbx_seq_one_letter_code
_entity_poly.pdbx_strand_id
1 'polypeptide(L)'
;MPSEFSVHTHLLRLRRLFAQKVLRQVDLDMLQDEIEDLVAVYWLRNQRVTKVKAPIRVVEALGTYFMAFDYIVCAIQLLGDYMQLPLWWEKFAESFNPHLRLPDPGPLRVRISMFYTDLSRRLVAALDIYKGGKRPPLREVVALKKMLFCSPLGRHRLKDRKWNPWREDGECFCSPLGRHRLKDRKWNPWREDGEC
;
A
#
# COMPACT_ATOMS: atom_id res chain seq x y z
N MET A 1 15.17 11.13 18.23
CA MET A 1 14.00 10.45 18.82
C MET A 1 13.20 9.90 17.67
N PRO A 2 13.02 8.57 17.52
CA PRO A 2 12.21 8.04 16.42
C PRO A 2 10.80 8.59 16.60
N SER A 3 10.32 9.28 15.58
CA SER A 3 9.06 9.97 15.59
C SER A 3 7.95 8.93 15.84
N GLU A 4 7.12 9.14 16.88
CA GLU A 4 6.10 8.17 17.30
C GLU A 4 4.87 8.23 16.37
N PHE A 5 5.10 8.42 15.06
CA PHE A 5 4.05 8.51 14.08
C PHE A 5 3.59 7.11 13.66
N SER A 6 2.26 6.97 13.55
CA SER A 6 1.65 5.78 12.99
C SER A 6 2.12 5.58 11.54
N VAL A 7 2.33 4.32 11.11
CA VAL A 7 2.54 3.94 9.70
C VAL A 7 1.61 4.69 8.74
N HIS A 8 0.35 4.90 9.13
CA HIS A 8 -0.62 5.62 8.31
C HIS A 8 -0.20 7.08 8.02
N THR A 9 0.43 7.76 8.99
CA THR A 9 0.92 9.14 8.83
C THR A 9 2.02 9.20 7.79
N HIS A 10 3.01 8.31 7.85
CA HIS A 10 4.08 8.21 6.85
C HIS A 10 3.52 7.93 5.46
N LEU A 11 2.62 6.94 5.34
CA LEU A 11 1.97 6.64 4.06
C LEU A 11 1.19 7.83 3.49
N LEU A 12 0.59 8.68 4.34
CA LEU A 12 -0.13 9.87 3.91
C LEU A 12 0.81 10.98 3.44
N ARG A 13 1.96 11.16 4.10
CA ARG A 13 2.99 12.13 3.68
C ARG A 13 3.61 11.70 2.35
N LEU A 14 4.02 10.43 2.25
CA LEU A 14 4.51 9.83 1.01
C LEU A 14 3.49 10.01 -0.13
N ARG A 15 2.20 9.74 0.12
CA ARG A 15 1.13 10.00 -0.87
C ARG A 15 1.18 11.43 -1.41
N ARG A 16 1.32 12.42 -0.52
CA ARG A 16 1.33 13.85 -0.90
C ARG A 16 2.58 14.20 -1.71
N LEU A 17 3.74 13.67 -1.33
CA LEU A 17 5.01 13.86 -2.03
C LEU A 17 4.93 13.26 -3.45
N PHE A 18 4.54 11.99 -3.58
CA PHE A 18 4.41 11.34 -4.90
C PHE A 18 3.31 11.92 -5.80
N ALA A 19 2.37 12.70 -5.24
CA ALA A 19 1.36 13.42 -6.02
C ALA A 19 1.84 14.80 -6.54
N GLN A 20 3.08 15.21 -6.22
CA GLN A 20 3.66 16.43 -6.77
C GLN A 20 4.14 16.19 -8.21
N LYS A 21 3.94 17.18 -9.09
CA LYS A 21 4.45 17.12 -10.48
C LYS A 21 5.97 17.28 -10.56
N VAL A 22 6.52 18.04 -9.63
CA VAL A 22 7.93 18.39 -9.52
C VAL A 22 8.28 18.31 -8.04
N LEU A 23 9.31 17.56 -7.70
CA LEU A 23 9.86 17.49 -6.36
C LEU A 23 11.07 18.42 -6.28
N ARG A 24 11.06 19.36 -5.34
CA ARG A 24 12.24 20.19 -5.04
C ARG A 24 13.15 19.43 -4.08
N GLN A 25 14.37 19.92 -3.89
CA GLN A 25 15.33 19.28 -2.97
C GLN A 25 14.73 19.04 -1.59
N VAL A 26 14.04 20.05 -1.02
CA VAL A 26 13.36 19.91 0.28
C VAL A 26 12.28 18.82 0.27
N ASP A 27 11.61 18.57 -0.85
CA ASP A 27 10.64 17.49 -0.99
C ASP A 27 11.32 16.12 -1.12
N LEU A 28 12.53 16.06 -1.71
CA LEU A 28 13.34 14.85 -1.79
C LEU A 28 13.94 14.48 -0.42
N ASP A 29 14.43 15.48 0.32
CA ASP A 29 14.93 15.28 1.68
C ASP A 29 13.79 14.75 2.58
N MET A 30 12.61 15.38 2.52
CA MET A 30 11.41 14.88 3.20
C MET A 30 11.01 13.48 2.74
N LEU A 31 11.14 13.16 1.44
CA LEU A 31 10.84 11.82 0.93
C LEU A 31 11.77 10.78 1.54
N GLN A 32 13.07 11.07 1.59
CA GLN A 32 14.07 10.17 2.17
C GLN A 32 13.78 9.94 3.66
N ASP A 33 13.57 11.00 4.44
CA ASP A 33 13.26 10.92 5.87
C ASP A 33 12.01 10.05 6.12
N GLU A 34 10.95 10.24 5.33
CA GLU A 34 9.71 9.46 5.47
C GLU A 34 9.89 7.98 5.11
N ILE A 35 10.78 7.66 4.17
CA ILE A 35 11.10 6.26 3.84
C ILE A 35 11.95 5.63 4.92
N GLU A 36 12.97 6.32 5.44
CA GLU A 36 13.80 5.83 6.54
C GLU A 36 12.97 5.54 7.78
N ASP A 37 12.10 6.48 8.18
CA ASP A 37 11.16 6.29 9.29
C ASP A 37 10.21 5.11 9.02
N LEU A 38 9.65 5.00 7.81
CA LEU A 38 8.76 3.89 7.45
C LEU A 38 9.48 2.53 7.54
N VAL A 39 10.70 2.44 7.03
CA VAL A 39 11.55 1.24 7.10
C VAL A 39 11.84 0.88 8.56
N ALA A 40 12.26 1.85 9.39
CA ALA A 40 12.54 1.64 10.79
C ALA A 40 11.31 1.16 11.57
N VAL A 41 10.14 1.77 11.35
CA VAL A 41 8.90 1.39 12.02
C VAL A 41 8.49 -0.04 11.65
N TYR A 42 8.57 -0.42 10.37
CA TYR A 42 8.24 -1.78 9.95
C TYR A 42 9.24 -2.82 10.44
N TRP A 43 10.53 -2.49 10.40
CA TRP A 43 11.59 -3.34 10.92
C TRP A 43 11.33 -3.71 12.39
N LEU A 44 11.08 -2.69 13.24
CA LEU A 44 10.78 -2.89 14.67
C LEU A 44 9.48 -3.67 14.90
N ARG A 45 8.47 -3.49 14.05
CA ARG A 45 7.18 -4.20 14.15
C ARG A 45 7.29 -5.66 13.74
N ASN A 46 8.01 -5.95 12.66
CA ASN A 46 8.12 -7.31 12.11
C ASN A 46 8.98 -8.22 12.99
N GLN A 47 9.90 -7.67 13.79
CA GLN A 47 10.61 -8.44 14.82
C GLN A 47 9.69 -8.99 15.91
N ARG A 48 8.48 -8.44 16.07
CA ARG A 48 7.49 -8.93 17.04
C ARG A 48 6.66 -10.03 16.40
N VAL A 49 7.01 -11.28 16.70
CA VAL A 49 6.28 -12.47 16.22
C VAL A 49 4.81 -12.37 16.64
N THR A 50 3.93 -12.11 15.67
CA THR A 50 2.48 -12.08 15.91
C THR A 50 1.81 -13.15 15.08
N LYS A 51 1.22 -14.15 15.76
CA LYS A 51 0.39 -15.16 15.11
C LYS A 51 -0.95 -14.53 14.72
N VAL A 52 -1.06 -14.08 13.47
CA VAL A 52 -2.33 -13.58 12.92
C VAL A 52 -3.21 -14.79 12.58
N LYS A 53 -4.36 -14.93 13.25
CA LYS A 53 -5.24 -16.11 13.11
C LYS A 53 -6.49 -15.89 12.24
N ALA A 54 -6.80 -14.67 11.82
CA ALA A 54 -8.05 -14.36 11.12
C ALA A 54 -7.79 -13.85 9.69
N PRO A 55 -8.51 -14.32 8.65
CA PRO A 55 -8.30 -13.91 7.25
C PRO A 55 -8.34 -12.40 7.06
N ILE A 56 -9.26 -11.74 7.76
CA ILE A 56 -9.41 -10.28 7.74
C ILE A 56 -8.14 -9.56 8.20
N ARG A 57 -7.49 -10.07 9.26
CA ARG A 57 -6.24 -9.50 9.79
C ARG A 57 -5.05 -9.82 8.88
N VAL A 58 -5.08 -10.96 8.18
CA VAL A 58 -4.07 -11.30 7.17
C VAL A 58 -4.14 -10.30 6.02
N VAL A 59 -5.34 -10.02 5.49
CA VAL A 59 -5.54 -9.02 4.43
C VAL A 59 -5.14 -7.61 4.91
N GLU A 60 -5.44 -7.25 6.15
CA GLU A 60 -4.98 -5.98 6.73
C GLU A 60 -3.46 -5.88 6.73
N ALA A 61 -2.76 -6.90 7.24
CA ALA A 61 -1.31 -6.93 7.30
C ALA A 61 -0.69 -6.88 5.90
N LEU A 62 -1.11 -7.79 5.00
CA LEU A 62 -0.63 -7.84 3.62
C LEU A 62 -0.92 -6.54 2.86
N GLY A 63 -2.10 -5.95 3.05
CA GLY A 63 -2.46 -4.68 2.44
C GLY A 63 -1.58 -3.53 2.94
N THR A 64 -1.26 -3.48 4.24
CA THR A 64 -0.32 -2.46 4.77
C THR A 64 1.11 -2.66 4.26
N TYR A 65 1.58 -3.91 4.18
CA TYR A 65 2.88 -4.24 3.60
C TYR A 65 2.94 -3.83 2.14
N PHE A 66 1.93 -4.20 1.36
CA PHE A 66 1.83 -3.83 -0.05
C PHE A 66 1.91 -2.31 -0.25
N MET A 67 1.20 -1.51 0.57
CA MET A 67 1.27 -0.05 0.51
C MET A 67 2.67 0.49 0.84
N ALA A 68 3.34 -0.09 1.84
CA ALA A 68 4.68 0.32 2.22
C ALA A 68 5.70 -0.01 1.12
N PHE A 69 5.69 -1.24 0.62
CA PHE A 69 6.57 -1.68 -0.46
C PHE A 69 6.36 -0.87 -1.74
N ASP A 70 5.12 -0.53 -2.11
CA ASP A 70 4.87 0.30 -3.29
C ASP A 70 5.53 1.66 -3.17
N TYR A 71 5.41 2.35 -2.03
CA TYR A 71 6.10 3.63 -1.83
C TYR A 71 7.62 3.49 -1.76
N ILE A 72 8.13 2.48 -1.04
CA ILE A 72 9.58 2.29 -0.91
C ILE A 72 10.20 1.99 -2.27
N VAL A 73 9.60 1.10 -3.08
CA VAL A 73 10.13 0.79 -4.40
C VAL A 73 9.95 1.96 -5.37
N CYS A 74 8.87 2.75 -5.27
CA CYS A 74 8.79 4.02 -6.01
C CYS A 74 9.89 5.00 -5.61
N ALA A 75 10.22 5.11 -4.32
CA ALA A 75 11.32 5.95 -3.85
C ALA A 75 12.68 5.44 -4.35
N ILE A 76 12.90 4.12 -4.34
CA ILE A 76 14.08 3.47 -4.94
C ILE A 76 14.24 3.84 -6.41
N GLN A 77 13.16 3.77 -7.19
CA GLN A 77 13.20 4.10 -8.61
C GLN A 77 13.51 5.58 -8.85
N LEU A 78 13.09 6.46 -7.94
CA LEU A 78 13.28 7.90 -8.05
C LEU A 78 14.66 8.36 -7.57
N LEU A 79 15.10 7.85 -6.42
CA LEU A 79 16.33 8.26 -5.73
C LEU A 79 17.54 7.38 -6.11
N GLY A 80 17.33 6.20 -6.67
CA GLY A 80 18.41 5.32 -7.13
C GLY A 80 19.44 5.02 -6.04
N ASP A 81 20.71 5.26 -6.36
CA ASP A 81 21.85 4.91 -5.52
C ASP A 81 21.91 5.69 -4.19
N TYR A 82 21.23 6.84 -4.10
CA TYR A 82 21.13 7.61 -2.85
C TYR A 82 20.45 6.83 -1.72
N MET A 83 19.66 5.80 -2.06
CA MET A 83 19.00 4.94 -1.08
C MET A 83 19.92 3.89 -0.43
N GLN A 84 21.15 3.71 -0.94
CA GLN A 84 22.15 2.78 -0.38
C GLN A 84 21.60 1.35 -0.12
N LEU A 85 20.80 0.84 -1.06
CA LEU A 85 20.08 -0.44 -0.92
C LEU A 85 20.91 -1.65 -0.48
N PRO A 86 22.17 -1.83 -0.96
CA PRO A 86 22.99 -2.96 -0.53
C PRO A 86 23.20 -3.05 0.99
N LEU A 87 23.03 -1.94 1.73
CA LEU A 87 23.21 -1.92 3.18
C LEU A 87 22.04 -2.52 3.96
N TRP A 88 20.81 -2.47 3.42
CA TRP A 88 19.61 -2.73 4.20
C TRP A 88 18.47 -3.46 3.47
N TRP A 89 18.38 -3.40 2.15
CA TRP A 89 17.20 -3.85 1.40
C TRP A 89 16.87 -5.32 1.62
N GLU A 90 17.85 -6.21 1.44
CA GLU A 90 17.67 -7.65 1.57
C GLU A 90 17.14 -8.02 2.95
N LYS A 91 17.82 -7.55 4.01
CA LYS A 91 17.41 -7.82 5.38
C LYS A 91 16.01 -7.25 5.68
N PHE A 92 15.69 -6.09 5.11
CA PHE A 92 14.37 -5.46 5.30
C PHE A 92 13.30 -6.29 4.63
N ALA A 93 13.48 -6.64 3.36
CA ALA A 93 12.55 -7.44 2.58
C ALA A 93 12.31 -8.82 3.19
N GLU A 94 13.35 -9.46 3.72
CA GLU A 94 13.28 -10.75 4.41
C GLU A 94 12.53 -10.69 5.75
N SER A 95 12.54 -9.55 6.44
CA SER A 95 11.79 -9.38 7.69
C SER A 95 10.28 -9.57 7.53
N PHE A 96 9.76 -9.47 6.30
CA PHE A 96 8.35 -9.70 6.00
C PHE A 96 8.10 -11.15 5.63
N ASN A 97 7.11 -11.75 6.31
CA ASN A 97 6.55 -13.04 5.94
C ASN A 97 5.23 -12.83 5.17
N PRO A 98 5.24 -12.89 3.82
CA PRO A 98 4.02 -12.77 3.03
C PRO A 98 3.13 -14.03 3.14
N HIS A 99 3.69 -15.18 3.49
CA HIS A 99 2.97 -16.46 3.59
C HIS A 99 2.30 -16.65 4.95
N LEU A 100 1.55 -15.63 5.39
CA LEU A 100 0.66 -15.77 6.54
C LEU A 100 -0.39 -16.84 6.23
N ARG A 101 -0.47 -17.89 7.07
CA ARG A 101 -1.44 -18.98 6.87
C ARG A 101 -2.86 -18.43 6.88
N LEU A 102 -3.56 -18.56 5.76
CA LEU A 102 -5.00 -18.33 5.69
C LEU A 102 -5.69 -19.54 6.32
N PRO A 103 -6.58 -19.35 7.31
CA PRO A 103 -7.42 -20.45 7.77
C PRO A 103 -8.41 -20.84 6.68
N ASP A 104 -8.82 -22.11 6.68
CA ASP A 104 -9.72 -22.66 5.67
C ASP A 104 -11.06 -21.89 5.62
N PRO A 105 -11.65 -21.72 4.41
CA PRO A 105 -12.95 -21.09 4.26
C PRO A 105 -14.02 -21.84 5.06
N GLY A 106 -14.54 -21.23 6.12
CA GLY A 106 -15.73 -21.76 6.80
C GLY A 106 -16.98 -21.70 5.88
N PRO A 107 -17.95 -22.60 6.05
CA PRO A 107 -19.07 -22.77 5.11
C PRO A 107 -20.04 -21.57 5.04
N LEU A 108 -20.06 -20.67 6.03
CA LEU A 108 -21.12 -19.66 6.17
C LEU A 108 -20.96 -18.39 5.32
N ARG A 109 -19.84 -18.13 4.65
CA ARG A 109 -19.62 -16.87 3.88
C ARG A 109 -18.76 -17.03 2.64
N VAL A 110 -19.15 -17.95 1.76
CA VAL A 110 -18.40 -18.32 0.54
C VAL A 110 -17.89 -17.10 -0.23
N ARG A 111 -18.75 -16.12 -0.56
CA ARG A 111 -18.35 -14.95 -1.37
C ARG A 111 -17.30 -14.04 -0.70
N ILE A 112 -17.46 -13.73 0.60
CA ILE A 112 -16.51 -12.88 1.33
C ILE A 112 -15.20 -13.64 1.56
N SER A 113 -15.29 -14.94 1.84
CA SER A 113 -14.12 -15.79 2.01
C SER A 113 -13.32 -15.88 0.72
N MET A 114 -13.98 -16.15 -0.42
CA MET A 114 -13.35 -16.17 -1.73
C MET A 114 -12.69 -14.83 -2.07
N PHE A 115 -13.35 -13.70 -1.77
CA PHE A 115 -12.75 -12.37 -1.96
C PHE A 115 -11.46 -12.20 -1.16
N TYR A 116 -11.45 -12.57 0.12
CA TYR A 116 -10.23 -12.45 0.94
C TYR A 116 -9.14 -13.43 0.50
N THR A 117 -9.49 -14.66 0.13
CA THR A 117 -8.52 -15.63 -0.38
C THR A 117 -7.88 -15.13 -1.68
N ASP A 118 -8.67 -14.64 -2.63
CA ASP A 118 -8.13 -14.10 -3.89
C ASP A 118 -7.27 -12.85 -3.65
N LEU A 119 -7.77 -11.90 -2.86
CA LEU A 119 -7.03 -10.69 -2.53
C LEU A 119 -5.72 -11.01 -1.81
N SER A 120 -5.72 -11.90 -0.82
CA SER A 120 -4.49 -12.32 -0.13
C SER A 120 -3.50 -12.97 -1.09
N ARG A 121 -3.96 -13.89 -1.95
CA ARG A 121 -3.09 -14.55 -2.95
C ARG A 121 -2.42 -13.54 -3.88
N ARG A 122 -3.20 -12.58 -4.40
CA ARG A 122 -2.66 -11.54 -5.30
C ARG A 122 -1.71 -10.57 -4.57
N LEU A 123 -2.01 -10.21 -3.32
CA LEU A 123 -1.11 -9.39 -2.50
C LEU A 123 0.21 -10.10 -2.23
N VAL A 124 0.19 -11.41 -1.93
CA VAL A 124 1.43 -12.21 -1.76
C VAL A 124 2.26 -12.19 -3.04
N ALA A 125 1.65 -12.48 -4.19
CA ALA A 125 2.37 -12.46 -5.47
C ALA A 125 2.98 -11.08 -5.78
N ALA A 126 2.26 -9.99 -5.49
CA ALA A 126 2.79 -8.64 -5.65
C ALA A 126 3.95 -8.36 -4.67
N LEU A 127 3.82 -8.78 -3.41
CA LEU A 127 4.88 -8.64 -2.40
C LEU A 127 6.14 -9.41 -2.77
N ASP A 128 6.03 -10.60 -3.35
CA ASP A 128 7.19 -11.37 -3.81
C ASP A 128 7.96 -10.63 -4.91
N ILE A 129 7.26 -9.98 -5.84
CA ILE A 129 7.88 -9.11 -6.86
C ILE A 129 8.55 -7.90 -6.19
N TYR A 130 7.84 -7.24 -5.26
CA TYR A 130 8.37 -6.10 -4.53
C TYR A 130 9.65 -6.45 -3.76
N LYS A 131 9.70 -7.59 -3.06
CA LYS A 131 10.89 -8.06 -2.32
C LYS A 131 12.12 -8.19 -3.21
N GLY A 132 11.94 -8.50 -4.50
CA GLY A 132 13.00 -8.48 -5.51
C GLY A 132 13.48 -7.09 -5.93
N GLY A 133 13.04 -6.02 -5.25
CA GLY A 133 13.36 -4.63 -5.58
C GLY A 133 12.65 -4.11 -6.84
N LYS A 134 11.66 -4.86 -7.35
CA LYS A 134 10.96 -4.54 -8.60
C LYS A 134 9.51 -4.16 -8.32
N ARG A 135 8.97 -3.26 -9.13
CA ARG A 135 7.55 -2.92 -9.05
C ARG A 135 6.72 -3.90 -9.89
N PRO A 136 5.60 -4.46 -9.35
CA PRO A 136 4.64 -5.21 -10.15
C PRO A 136 4.07 -4.37 -11.31
N PRO A 137 3.43 -4.99 -12.31
CA PRO A 137 2.76 -4.26 -13.39
C PRO A 137 1.80 -3.20 -12.84
N LEU A 138 1.83 -1.99 -13.38
CA LEU A 138 1.04 -0.85 -12.88
C LEU A 138 -0.46 -1.19 -12.75
N ARG A 139 -1.03 -1.83 -13.78
CA ARG A 139 -2.41 -2.32 -13.80
C ARG A 139 -2.76 -3.19 -12.58
N GLU A 140 -1.83 -4.04 -12.13
CA GLU A 140 -2.03 -4.92 -10.98
C GLU A 140 -1.95 -4.13 -9.68
N VAL A 141 -1.00 -3.20 -9.56
CA VAL A 141 -0.91 -2.30 -8.40
C VAL A 141 -2.20 -1.49 -8.23
N VAL A 142 -2.73 -0.93 -9.33
CA VAL A 142 -4.00 -0.19 -9.33
C VAL A 142 -5.17 -1.09 -8.94
N ALA A 143 -5.27 -2.28 -9.54
CA ALA A 143 -6.33 -3.24 -9.24
C ALA A 143 -6.33 -3.65 -7.76
N LEU A 144 -5.17 -3.96 -7.19
CA LEU A 144 -5.01 -4.31 -5.78
C LEU A 144 -5.41 -3.15 -4.86
N LYS A 145 -5.00 -1.91 -5.15
CA LYS A 145 -5.44 -0.73 -4.40
C LYS A 145 -6.96 -0.55 -4.47
N LYS A 146 -7.56 -0.71 -5.64
CA LYS A 146 -9.03 -0.67 -5.79
C LYS A 146 -9.71 -1.78 -4.97
N MET A 147 -9.19 -3.01 -4.96
CA MET A 147 -9.74 -4.07 -4.11
C MET A 147 -9.64 -3.71 -2.62
N LEU A 148 -8.48 -3.24 -2.16
CA LEU A 148 -8.23 -2.85 -0.78
C LEU A 148 -9.14 -1.70 -0.31
N PHE A 149 -9.25 -0.63 -1.09
CA PHE A 149 -9.91 0.59 -0.62
C PHE A 149 -11.36 0.73 -1.09
N CYS A 150 -11.69 0.18 -2.26
CA CYS A 150 -12.88 0.57 -3.03
C CYS A 150 -13.91 -0.53 -3.20
N SER A 151 -13.49 -1.80 -3.18
CA SER A 151 -14.42 -2.93 -3.20
C SER A 151 -15.50 -2.78 -2.10
N PRO A 152 -16.79 -3.01 -2.40
CA PRO A 152 -17.83 -3.08 -1.38
C PRO A 152 -17.71 -4.35 -0.52
N LEU A 153 -16.87 -5.30 -0.96
CA LEU A 153 -16.59 -6.52 -0.21
C LEU A 153 -15.50 -6.28 0.83
N GLY A 154 -15.64 -6.97 1.96
CA GLY A 154 -14.73 -6.89 3.09
C GLY A 154 -15.18 -5.90 4.17
N ARG A 155 -14.70 -6.12 5.39
CA ARG A 155 -14.96 -5.30 6.59
C ARG A 155 -13.67 -4.98 7.33
N HIS A 156 -12.54 -5.01 6.62
CA HIS A 156 -11.21 -4.80 7.17
C HIS A 156 -10.92 -3.31 7.41
N ARG A 157 -9.99 -3.00 8.30
CA ARG A 157 -9.60 -1.64 8.74
C ARG A 157 -9.08 -0.73 7.64
N LEU A 158 -8.65 -1.28 6.50
CA LEU A 158 -8.29 -0.46 5.33
C LEU A 158 -9.52 0.17 4.66
N LYS A 159 -10.73 -0.19 5.12
CA LYS A 159 -11.99 0.47 4.75
C LYS A 159 -12.37 1.63 5.69
N ASP A 160 -11.62 1.88 6.75
CA ASP A 160 -11.92 2.98 7.68
C ASP A 160 -11.77 4.34 7.00
N ARG A 161 -12.47 5.37 7.52
CA ARG A 161 -12.48 6.74 6.96
C ARG A 161 -11.07 7.36 6.78
N LYS A 162 -10.10 6.98 7.62
CA LYS A 162 -8.72 7.45 7.50
C LYS A 162 -8.04 7.06 6.17
N TRP A 163 -8.57 6.06 5.47
CA TRP A 163 -8.09 5.62 4.16
C TRP A 163 -8.84 6.26 2.99
N ASN A 164 -9.77 7.20 3.24
CA ASN A 164 -10.47 7.93 2.19
C ASN A 164 -9.56 8.62 1.16
N PRO A 165 -8.38 9.18 1.50
CA PRO A 165 -7.50 9.77 0.49
C PRO A 165 -7.11 8.80 -0.63
N TRP A 166 -6.95 7.50 -0.35
CA TRP A 166 -6.66 6.50 -1.38
C TRP A 166 -7.90 6.06 -2.18
N ARG A 167 -9.10 6.22 -1.61
CA ARG A 167 -10.36 6.03 -2.35
C ARG A 167 -10.61 7.16 -3.33
N GLU A 168 -10.28 8.38 -2.93
CA GLU A 168 -10.30 9.55 -3.81
C GLU A 168 -9.39 9.34 -5.02
N ASP A 169 -8.16 8.86 -4.79
CA ASP A 169 -7.21 8.56 -5.88
C ASP A 169 -7.73 7.49 -6.85
N GLY A 170 -8.43 6.49 -6.32
CA GLY A 170 -9.01 5.40 -7.10
C GLY A 170 -10.36 5.72 -7.74
N GLU A 171 -10.87 6.95 -7.55
CA GLU A 171 -12.18 7.42 -8.02
C GLU A 171 -13.35 6.53 -7.54
N CYS A 172 -13.24 6.05 -6.31
CA CYS A 172 -14.08 4.97 -5.78
C CYS A 172 -15.47 5.39 -5.30
N PHE A 173 -15.84 6.65 -5.52
CA PHE A 173 -17.14 7.17 -5.18
C PHE A 173 -18.15 6.83 -6.28
N CYS A 174 -18.72 5.63 -6.22
CA CYS A 174 -20.03 5.42 -6.81
C CYS A 174 -21.05 6.22 -5.99
N SER A 175 -21.33 7.47 -6.38
CA SER A 175 -22.55 8.15 -5.92
C SER A 175 -23.60 8.02 -7.02
N PRO A 176 -24.79 7.45 -6.74
CA PRO A 176 -25.93 7.52 -7.64
C PRO A 176 -26.49 8.94 -7.80
N LEU A 177 -25.97 9.91 -7.05
CA LEU A 177 -26.40 11.30 -7.07
C LEU A 177 -25.16 12.16 -7.21
N GLY A 178 -24.98 12.70 -8.41
CA GLY A 178 -23.84 13.54 -8.74
C GLY A 178 -23.70 14.73 -7.82
N ARG A 179 -22.46 15.21 -7.71
CA ARG A 179 -22.23 16.65 -7.67
C ARG A 179 -20.87 16.98 -8.22
N HIS A 180 -20.91 17.86 -9.22
CA HIS A 180 -19.79 18.58 -9.79
C HIS A 180 -18.76 19.02 -8.73
N ARG A 181 -17.51 18.63 -8.95
CA ARG A 181 -16.37 19.54 -8.79
C ARG A 181 -15.23 19.11 -9.73
N LEU A 182 -15.43 19.33 -11.02
CA LEU A 182 -14.32 19.48 -11.96
C LEU A 182 -13.76 20.88 -11.75
N LYS A 183 -12.63 21.00 -11.04
CA LYS A 183 -11.61 22.04 -11.26
C LYS A 183 -10.37 21.67 -10.45
N ASP A 184 -9.23 21.88 -11.11
CA ASP A 184 -7.84 21.62 -10.68
C ASP A 184 -7.34 20.18 -10.89
N ARG A 185 -7.14 19.85 -12.16
CA ARG A 185 -6.47 18.61 -12.60
C ARG A 185 -4.97 18.66 -12.26
N LYS A 186 -4.63 18.16 -11.06
CA LYS A 186 -3.27 17.73 -10.72
C LYS A 186 -2.99 16.40 -11.44
N TRP A 187 -1.77 16.26 -11.95
CA TRP A 187 -1.33 15.04 -12.63
C TRP A 187 -1.37 13.87 -11.63
N ASN A 188 -1.90 12.73 -12.07
CA ASN A 188 -2.07 11.55 -11.25
C ASN A 188 -1.31 10.38 -11.90
N PRO A 189 -0.28 9.82 -11.25
CA PRO A 189 0.45 8.65 -11.75
C PRO A 189 -0.39 7.35 -11.83
N TRP A 190 -1.67 7.39 -11.42
CA TRP A 190 -2.62 6.27 -11.43
C TRP A 190 -3.57 6.23 -12.65
N ARG A 191 -3.43 7.13 -13.63
CA ARG A 191 -4.35 7.25 -14.77
C ARG A 191 -3.82 6.46 -15.98
N GLU A 192 -4.46 5.33 -16.30
CA GLU A 192 -4.50 4.79 -17.66
C GLU A 192 -5.67 5.50 -18.35
N ASP A 193 -5.41 6.17 -19.47
CA ASP A 193 -6.43 6.88 -20.24
C ASP A 193 -7.42 5.90 -20.89
N GLY A 194 -8.71 6.25 -20.83
CA GLY A 194 -9.85 5.59 -21.51
C GLY A 194 -10.41 4.38 -20.76
N GLU A 195 -11.68 4.28 -20.38
CA GLU A 195 -12.93 5.04 -20.55
C GLU A 195 -13.94 4.36 -19.57
N CYS A 196 -15.11 4.96 -19.30
CA CYS A 196 -16.14 4.36 -18.44
C CYS A 196 -16.73 3.06 -18.99
#